data_AF-A0A2M7UDK9-F1
#
_entry.id   AF-A0A2M7UDK9-F1
#
_cell.length_a   1.000
_cell.length_b   1.000
_cell.length_c   1.000
_cell.angle_alpha   90.00
_cell.angle_beta   90.00
_cell.angle_gamma   90.00
#
_symmetry.space_group_name_H-M   'P 1'
#
loop_
_entity.id
_entity.type
_entity.pdbx_description
1 polymer ?
#
loop_
_entity_poly.entity_id
_entity_poly.type
_entity_poly.pdbx_seq_one_letter_code
_entity_poly.pdbx_strand_id
1 'polypeptide(L)'
;MFEENLNQSDLPVAPLRSDSGQAPAETPLASSGQVGSTGEPAAPVVLPPPVLQPEVPQPVQISPPPVSPPMPASQPLPILHAGFVSQLMAKAKEKIQFRKRRKLEKIVALVSREGKITNDDVQKLLRVSDATATRYLSQLVKEGRLRRTGHPRDAKYEPAG
;
A
#
# COMPACT_ATOMS: atom_id res chain seq x y z
N MET A 1 31.69 -53.72 11.31
CA MET A 1 33.08 -53.76 10.80
C MET A 1 33.23 -52.56 9.90
N PHE A 2 34.14 -51.66 10.28
CA PHE A 2 34.50 -50.46 9.55
C PHE A 2 35.35 -50.84 8.35
N GLU A 3 35.14 -50.18 7.21
CA GLU A 3 36.24 -49.71 6.38
C GLU A 3 35.80 -48.45 5.62
N GLU A 4 36.40 -47.34 6.02
CA GLU A 4 36.46 -46.08 5.31
C GLU A 4 37.23 -46.29 4.00
N ASN A 5 36.74 -45.75 2.89
CA ASN A 5 37.64 -45.30 1.83
C ASN A 5 37.34 -43.84 1.54
N LEU A 6 38.21 -43.01 2.10
CA LEU A 6 38.28 -41.58 1.99
C LEU A 6 39.14 -41.27 0.75
N ASN A 7 38.53 -40.90 -0.37
CA ASN A 7 39.27 -40.27 -1.47
C ASN A 7 38.80 -38.83 -1.66
N GLN A 8 39.47 -37.95 -0.90
CA GLN A 8 39.50 -36.51 -1.11
C GLN A 8 40.08 -36.21 -2.51
N SER A 9 39.40 -35.36 -3.28
CA SER A 9 39.95 -34.31 -4.16
C SER A 9 38.90 -33.93 -5.21
N ASP A 10 38.06 -32.93 -4.95
CA ASP A 10 37.70 -31.97 -6.00
C ASP A 10 37.18 -30.68 -5.35
N LEU A 11 38.03 -29.65 -5.40
CA LEU A 11 37.76 -28.31 -4.88
C LEU A 11 36.93 -27.50 -5.91
N PRO A 12 36.17 -26.49 -5.47
CA PRO A 12 35.32 -25.70 -6.34
C PRO A 12 36.13 -24.80 -7.29
N VAL A 13 35.91 -24.94 -8.60
CA VAL A 13 36.40 -24.00 -9.61
C VAL A 13 35.43 -22.82 -9.71
N ALA A 14 35.88 -21.66 -9.23
CA ALA A 14 35.30 -20.35 -9.54
C ALA A 14 36.43 -19.42 -10.03
N PRO A 15 36.08 -18.30 -10.68
CA PRO A 15 36.10 -18.12 -12.12
C PRO A 15 37.44 -17.56 -12.64
N LEU A 16 37.84 -18.00 -13.84
CA LEU A 16 38.91 -17.36 -14.60
C LEU A 16 38.43 -15.98 -15.07
N ARG A 17 39.02 -14.94 -14.49
CA ARG A 17 39.07 -13.59 -15.04
C ARG A 17 39.98 -13.64 -16.26
N SER A 18 39.49 -13.21 -17.42
CA SER A 18 40.34 -12.86 -18.55
C SER A 18 40.23 -11.36 -18.80
N ASP A 19 41.38 -10.74 -18.57
CA ASP A 19 41.77 -9.36 -18.79
C ASP A 19 42.13 -9.14 -20.27
N SER A 20 41.65 -8.04 -20.85
CA SER A 20 42.17 -7.32 -22.04
C SER A 20 41.14 -6.22 -22.33
N GLY A 21 41.40 -4.91 -22.22
CA GLY A 21 42.65 -4.19 -22.39
C GLY A 21 42.53 -3.32 -23.64
N GLN A 22 41.86 -2.16 -23.53
CA GLN A 22 42.10 -1.02 -24.44
C GLN A 22 41.53 0.28 -23.85
N ALA A 23 42.39 1.09 -23.25
CA ALA A 23 42.34 2.55 -23.37
C ALA A 23 43.21 2.93 -24.58
N PRO A 24 42.99 4.10 -25.22
CA PRO A 24 43.66 5.30 -24.71
C PRO A 24 42.90 6.63 -24.90
N ALA A 25 43.34 7.62 -24.11
CA ALA A 25 43.63 9.02 -24.45
C ALA A 25 42.51 9.93 -25.00
N GLU A 26 42.09 10.95 -24.25
CA GLU A 26 42.65 12.33 -24.13
C GLU A 26 41.89 13.32 -25.04
N THR A 27 40.94 14.10 -24.47
CA THR A 27 40.98 15.57 -24.21
C THR A 27 40.65 16.44 -25.45
N PRO A 28 40.49 17.76 -25.34
CA PRO A 28 39.53 18.56 -24.57
C PRO A 28 38.68 19.46 -25.51
N LEU A 29 37.64 20.15 -25.02
CA LEU A 29 37.45 21.61 -25.18
C LEU A 29 36.08 22.04 -24.64
N ALA A 30 36.15 22.98 -23.70
CA ALA A 30 35.09 23.93 -23.44
C ALA A 30 34.76 24.73 -24.72
N SER A 31 33.49 25.07 -24.92
CA SER A 31 33.15 26.35 -25.54
C SER A 31 31.87 26.91 -24.94
N SER A 32 32.05 28.08 -24.36
CA SER A 32 31.04 28.96 -23.79
C SER A 32 30.23 29.60 -24.92
N GLY A 33 28.91 29.61 -24.77
CA GLY A 33 27.97 30.30 -25.65
C GLY A 33 26.90 30.95 -24.79
N GLN A 34 27.24 32.14 -24.30
CA GLN A 34 26.46 33.01 -23.42
C GLN A 34 25.35 33.76 -24.21
N VAL A 35 24.33 34.23 -23.47
CA VAL A 35 23.48 35.43 -23.64
C VAL A 35 22.00 35.29 -24.06
N GLY A 36 21.16 35.96 -23.26
CA GLY A 36 19.73 36.27 -23.49
C GLY A 36 18.85 35.84 -22.32
N SER A 37 19.01 36.38 -21.11
CA SER A 37 18.30 37.58 -20.60
C SER A 37 16.79 37.58 -20.86
N THR A 38 16.01 37.51 -19.78
CA THR A 38 14.79 38.29 -19.45
C THR A 38 13.77 37.37 -18.76
N GLY A 39 13.47 37.65 -17.49
CA GLY A 39 12.42 36.93 -16.76
C GLY A 39 12.62 36.92 -15.26
N GLU A 40 12.63 38.11 -14.67
CA GLU A 40 12.51 38.41 -13.25
C GLU A 40 11.51 37.47 -12.53
N PRO A 41 11.86 36.94 -11.34
CA PRO A 41 10.98 36.04 -10.61
C PRO A 41 9.78 36.83 -10.11
N ALA A 42 8.60 36.60 -10.70
CA ALA A 42 7.34 36.98 -10.08
C ALA A 42 7.19 36.16 -8.79
N ALA A 43 7.73 36.70 -7.71
CA ALA A 43 7.52 36.21 -6.37
C ALA A 43 5.99 36.09 -6.16
N PRO A 44 5.51 34.98 -5.55
CA PRO A 44 4.13 34.93 -5.12
C PRO A 44 3.91 36.11 -4.17
N VAL A 45 2.92 36.93 -4.47
CA VAL A 45 2.42 37.96 -3.55
C VAL A 45 2.05 37.23 -2.26
N VAL A 46 2.95 37.31 -1.28
CA VAL A 46 2.66 36.92 0.10
C VAL A 46 1.67 37.96 0.59
N LEU A 47 0.39 37.64 0.50
CA LEU A 47 -0.63 38.30 1.28
C LEU A 47 -0.16 38.24 2.74
N PRO A 48 -0.03 39.38 3.45
CA PRO A 48 0.26 39.33 4.87
C PRO A 48 -0.89 38.55 5.53
N PRO A 49 -0.59 37.63 6.48
CA PRO A 49 -1.64 37.05 7.28
C PRO A 49 -2.41 38.18 7.98
N PRO A 50 -3.74 38.08 8.13
CA PRO A 50 -4.48 39.04 8.92
C PRO A 50 -3.87 39.07 10.32
N VAL A 51 -3.41 40.24 10.75
CA VAL A 51 -2.94 40.46 12.11
C VAL A 51 -4.14 40.20 13.03
N LEU A 52 -4.09 39.08 13.77
CA LEU A 52 -4.99 38.86 14.89
C LEU A 52 -4.68 39.93 15.93
N GLN A 53 -5.48 40.99 15.98
CA GLN A 53 -5.48 41.89 17.13
C GLN A 53 -5.87 41.06 18.36
N PRO A 54 -5.20 41.23 19.51
CA PRO A 54 -5.76 40.76 20.76
C PRO A 54 -7.06 41.53 20.97
N GLU A 55 -8.21 40.86 20.83
CA GLU A 55 -9.45 41.42 21.35
C GLU A 55 -9.27 41.59 22.85
N VAL A 56 -9.23 42.84 23.30
CA VAL A 56 -9.43 43.16 24.70
C VAL A 56 -10.78 42.56 25.10
N PRO A 57 -10.87 41.73 26.16
CA PRO A 57 -12.14 41.19 26.56
C PRO A 57 -13.04 42.33 27.01
N GLN A 58 -14.01 42.68 26.16
CA GLN A 58 -15.11 43.56 26.56
C GLN A 58 -15.93 42.79 27.61
N PRO A 59 -16.36 43.45 28.71
CA PRO A 59 -17.25 42.80 29.67
C PRO A 59 -18.56 42.45 28.96
N VAL A 60 -18.73 41.16 28.68
CA VAL A 60 -19.97 40.58 28.15
C VAL A 60 -21.07 40.83 29.17
N GLN A 61 -22.01 41.73 28.85
CA GLN A 61 -23.27 41.83 29.57
C GLN A 61 -24.05 40.54 29.36
N ILE A 62 -24.17 39.74 30.41
CA ILE A 62 -24.93 38.48 30.41
C ILE A 62 -26.41 38.86 30.44
N SER A 63 -27.08 38.83 29.29
CA SER A 63 -28.53 38.78 29.22
C SER A 63 -29.00 37.33 29.42
N PRO A 64 -30.04 37.06 30.23
CA PRO A 64 -30.54 35.70 30.40
C PRO A 64 -31.14 35.19 29.07
N PRO A 65 -30.94 33.92 28.71
CA PRO A 65 -31.50 33.36 27.49
C PRO A 65 -33.04 33.26 27.58
N PRO A 66 -33.75 33.40 26.45
CA PRO A 66 -35.19 33.21 26.41
C PRO A 66 -35.56 31.75 26.72
N VAL A 67 -36.46 31.54 27.68
CA VAL A 67 -36.95 30.22 28.08
C VAL A 67 -37.76 29.62 26.92
N SER A 68 -37.28 28.53 26.33
CA SER A 68 -38.00 27.79 25.29
C SER A 68 -39.15 26.97 25.91
N PRO A 69 -40.30 26.82 25.23
CA PRO A 69 -41.40 25.98 25.71
C PRO A 69 -40.96 24.50 25.84
N PRO A 70 -41.56 23.72 26.76
CA PRO A 70 -41.19 22.33 26.95
C PRO A 70 -41.51 21.50 25.69
N MET A 71 -40.47 20.87 25.14
CA MET A 71 -40.53 19.97 24.01
C MET A 71 -41.36 18.72 24.41
N PRO A 72 -42.30 18.23 23.59
CA PRO A 72 -43.06 17.01 23.90
C PRO A 72 -42.12 15.82 24.06
N ALA A 73 -42.30 15.08 25.15
CA ALA A 73 -41.46 13.96 25.53
C ALA A 73 -41.35 12.91 24.41
N SER A 74 -40.10 12.62 24.01
CA SER A 74 -39.73 11.62 23.03
C SER A 74 -40.36 10.26 23.37
N GLN A 75 -41.27 9.78 22.52
CA GLN A 75 -41.73 8.38 22.64
C GLN A 75 -40.56 7.43 22.32
N PRO A 76 -40.38 6.35 23.09
CA PRO A 76 -39.32 5.39 22.82
C PRO A 76 -39.56 4.72 21.47
N LEU A 77 -38.57 4.82 20.57
CA LEU A 77 -38.55 4.09 19.31
C LEU A 77 -38.72 2.59 19.58
N PRO A 78 -39.48 1.85 18.75
CA PRO A 78 -39.66 0.42 18.94
C PRO A 78 -38.29 -0.27 18.95
N ILE A 79 -37.95 -0.85 20.11
CA ILE A 79 -36.66 -1.52 20.33
C ILE A 79 -36.59 -2.70 19.35
N LEU A 80 -35.74 -2.58 18.33
CA LEU A 80 -35.44 -3.70 17.44
C LEU A 80 -34.88 -4.85 18.30
N HIS A 81 -35.65 -5.93 18.42
CA HIS A 81 -35.29 -7.11 19.20
C HIS A 81 -33.89 -7.61 18.79
N ALA A 82 -33.00 -7.78 19.78
CA ALA A 82 -31.59 -8.15 19.57
C ALA A 82 -31.38 -9.37 18.66
N GLY A 83 -32.34 -10.30 18.62
CA GLY A 83 -32.33 -11.46 17.72
C GLY A 83 -32.41 -11.10 16.24
N PHE A 84 -33.23 -10.10 15.86
CA PHE A 84 -33.37 -9.69 14.47
C PHE A 84 -32.11 -8.99 13.94
N VAL A 85 -31.52 -8.11 14.75
CA VAL A 85 -30.24 -7.44 14.42
C VAL A 85 -29.12 -8.47 14.28
N SER A 86 -29.05 -9.45 15.18
CA SER A 86 -28.05 -10.52 15.13
C SER A 86 -28.17 -11.36 13.84
N GLN A 87 -29.39 -11.72 13.44
CA GLN A 87 -29.64 -12.45 12.19
C GLN A 87 -29.23 -11.66 10.94
N LEU A 88 -29.53 -10.35 10.90
CA LEU A 88 -29.11 -9.50 9.80
C LEU A 88 -27.59 -9.40 9.70
N MET A 89 -26.91 -9.23 10.84
CA MET A 89 -25.44 -9.17 10.91
C MET A 89 -24.80 -10.49 10.48
N ALA A 90 -25.38 -11.64 10.84
CA ALA A 90 -24.90 -12.95 10.40
C ALA A 90 -24.97 -13.09 8.87
N LYS A 91 -26.13 -12.76 8.26
CA LYS A 91 -26.31 -12.78 6.81
C LYS A 91 -25.36 -11.81 6.09
N ALA A 92 -25.15 -10.62 6.66
CA ALA A 92 -24.21 -9.64 6.11
C ALA A 92 -22.77 -10.17 6.14
N LYS A 93 -22.34 -10.75 7.26
CA LYS A 93 -21.00 -11.36 7.40
C LYS A 93 -20.78 -12.49 6.42
N GLU A 94 -21.76 -13.38 6.26
CA GLU A 94 -21.70 -14.48 5.30
C GLU A 94 -21.51 -13.97 3.87
N LYS A 95 -22.29 -12.97 3.45
CA LYS A 95 -22.17 -12.37 2.11
C LYS A 95 -20.80 -11.72 1.88
N ILE A 96 -20.25 -11.06 2.89
CA ILE A 96 -18.89 -10.47 2.82
C ILE A 96 -17.84 -11.56 2.67
N GLN A 97 -17.90 -12.61 3.50
CA GLN A 97 -16.97 -13.74 3.44
C GLN A 97 -17.06 -14.48 2.11
N PHE A 98 -18.26 -14.69 1.59
CA PHE A 98 -18.48 -15.32 0.29
C PHE A 98 -17.83 -14.55 -0.85
N ARG A 99 -18.07 -13.23 -0.91
CA ARG A 99 -17.42 -12.35 -1.90
C ARG A 99 -15.90 -12.37 -1.76
N LYS A 100 -15.40 -12.38 -0.53
CA LYS A 100 -13.96 -12.49 -0.24
C LYS A 100 -13.39 -13.81 -0.76
N ARG A 101 -14.02 -14.94 -0.47
CA ARG A 101 -13.59 -16.26 -0.92
C ARG A 101 -13.53 -16.37 -2.44
N ARG A 102 -14.57 -15.88 -3.13
CA ARG A 102 -14.59 -15.81 -4.61
C ARG A 102 -13.41 -15.03 -5.20
N LYS A 103 -13.00 -13.93 -4.55
CA LYS A 103 -11.81 -13.17 -5.00
C LYS A 103 -10.53 -13.96 -4.80
N LEU A 104 -10.38 -14.65 -3.67
CA LEU A 104 -9.21 -15.50 -3.39
C LEU A 104 -9.12 -16.68 -4.36
N GLU A 105 -10.25 -17.32 -4.68
CA GLU A 105 -10.32 -18.40 -5.67
C GLU A 105 -9.87 -17.93 -7.06
N LYS A 106 -10.29 -16.73 -7.49
CA LYS A 106 -9.82 -16.13 -8.74
C LYS A 106 -8.31 -15.93 -8.78
N ILE A 107 -7.72 -15.47 -7.68
CA ILE A 107 -6.26 -15.30 -7.59
C ILE A 107 -5.58 -16.67 -7.74
N VAL A 108 -6.02 -17.69 -6.99
CA VAL A 108 -5.43 -19.02 -7.09
C VAL A 108 -5.56 -19.60 -8.50
N ALA A 109 -6.72 -19.45 -9.14
CA ALA A 109 -6.91 -19.88 -10.53
C ALA A 109 -5.95 -19.14 -11.50
N LEU A 110 -5.69 -17.85 -11.27
CA LEU A 110 -4.72 -17.08 -12.05
C LEU A 110 -3.31 -17.65 -11.87
N VAL A 111 -2.88 -17.90 -10.63
CA VAL A 111 -1.54 -18.44 -10.35
C VAL A 111 -1.38 -19.84 -10.92
N SER A 112 -2.41 -20.68 -10.86
CA SER A 112 -2.39 -22.01 -11.47
C SER A 112 -2.21 -21.95 -12.99
N ARG A 113 -2.70 -20.88 -13.65
CA ARG A 113 -2.55 -20.69 -15.09
C ARG A 113 -1.19 -20.10 -15.48
N GLU A 114 -0.70 -19.11 -14.74
CA GLU A 114 0.49 -18.33 -15.09
C GLU A 114 1.76 -18.84 -14.41
N GLY A 115 1.63 -19.66 -13.37
CA GLY A 115 2.72 -20.19 -12.56
C GLY A 115 3.29 -19.17 -11.57
N LYS A 116 3.40 -17.90 -11.95
CA LYS A 116 3.87 -16.81 -11.08
C LYS A 116 3.09 -15.53 -11.36
N ILE A 117 2.72 -14.81 -10.31
CA ILE A 117 2.00 -13.53 -10.42
C ILE A 117 2.65 -12.45 -9.55
N THR A 118 2.40 -11.20 -9.90
CA THR A 118 2.80 -10.01 -9.13
C THR A 118 1.58 -9.36 -8.46
N ASN A 119 1.82 -8.32 -7.65
CA ASN A 119 0.72 -7.55 -7.06
C ASN A 119 -0.13 -6.86 -8.14
N ASP A 120 0.51 -6.35 -9.19
CA ASP A 120 -0.15 -5.64 -10.28
C ASP A 120 -1.12 -6.53 -11.05
N ASP A 121 -0.79 -7.81 -11.21
CA ASP A 121 -1.68 -8.77 -11.89
C ASP A 121 -2.97 -8.98 -11.09
N VAL A 122 -2.88 -9.01 -9.75
CA VAL A 122 -4.05 -9.07 -8.87
C VAL A 122 -4.87 -7.79 -8.90
N GLN A 123 -4.21 -6.62 -8.92
CA GLN A 123 -4.88 -5.33 -9.07
C GLN A 123 -5.70 -5.28 -10.36
N LYS A 124 -5.10 -5.69 -11.49
CA LYS A 124 -5.76 -5.76 -12.80
C LYS A 124 -6.90 -6.77 -12.82
N LEU A 125 -6.70 -7.97 -12.26
CA LEU A 125 -7.69 -9.05 -12.23
C LEU A 125 -8.94 -8.68 -11.41
N LEU A 126 -8.75 -8.09 -10.23
CA LEU A 126 -9.83 -7.84 -9.28
C LEU A 126 -10.33 -6.40 -9.28
N ARG A 127 -9.65 -5.49 -10.00
CA ARG A 127 -9.90 -4.04 -10.03
C ARG A 127 -9.93 -3.45 -8.62
N VAL A 128 -8.85 -3.69 -7.87
CA VAL A 128 -8.67 -3.24 -6.49
C VAL A 128 -7.38 -2.44 -6.35
N SER A 129 -7.22 -1.71 -5.24
CA SER A 129 -5.99 -0.99 -4.93
C SER A 129 -4.83 -1.94 -4.59
N ASP A 130 -3.61 -1.44 -4.75
CA ASP A 130 -2.35 -2.09 -4.38
C ASP A 130 -2.39 -2.71 -2.96
N ALA A 131 -2.78 -1.92 -1.96
CA ALA A 131 -2.90 -2.39 -0.58
C ALA A 131 -3.92 -3.55 -0.43
N THR A 132 -5.02 -3.51 -1.18
CA THR A 132 -6.04 -4.57 -1.13
C THR A 132 -5.52 -5.85 -1.78
N ALA A 133 -4.80 -5.74 -2.89
CA ALA A 133 -4.17 -6.87 -3.57
C ALA A 133 -3.10 -7.53 -2.67
N THR A 134 -2.24 -6.73 -2.04
CA THR A 134 -1.26 -7.19 -1.04
C THR A 134 -1.93 -7.92 0.12
N ARG A 135 -3.07 -7.41 0.61
CA ARG A 135 -3.81 -8.06 1.69
C ARG A 135 -4.34 -9.45 1.30
N TYR A 136 -4.85 -9.61 0.07
CA TYR A 136 -5.31 -10.91 -0.41
C TYR A 136 -4.16 -11.90 -0.62
N LEU A 137 -3.06 -11.46 -1.22
CA LEU A 137 -1.87 -12.28 -1.42
C LEU A 137 -1.27 -12.72 -0.08
N SER A 138 -1.13 -11.81 0.87
CA SER A 138 -0.64 -12.11 2.23
C SER A 138 -1.53 -13.13 2.93
N GLN A 139 -2.85 -13.05 2.73
CA GLN A 139 -3.76 -14.04 3.27
C GLN A 139 -3.55 -15.42 2.64
N LEU A 140 -3.39 -15.52 1.32
CA LEU A 140 -3.13 -16.80 0.65
C LEU A 140 -1.79 -17.41 1.05
N VAL A 141 -0.79 -16.57 1.30
CA VAL A 141 0.51 -17.01 1.85
C VAL A 141 0.33 -17.54 3.27
N LYS A 142 -0.44 -16.83 4.12
CA LYS A 142 -0.75 -17.30 5.47
C LYS A 142 -1.55 -18.61 5.49
N GLU A 143 -2.44 -18.80 4.51
CA GLU A 143 -3.21 -20.03 4.31
C GLU A 143 -2.39 -21.17 3.70
N GLY A 144 -1.12 -20.94 3.33
CA GLY A 144 -0.26 -21.95 2.71
C GLY A 144 -0.66 -22.33 1.28
N ARG A 145 -1.43 -21.47 0.59
CA ARG A 145 -1.85 -21.70 -0.81
C ARG A 145 -0.87 -21.10 -1.82
N LEU A 146 -0.13 -20.06 -1.42
CA LEU A 146 0.88 -19.40 -2.22
C LEU A 146 2.18 -19.25 -1.42
N ARG A 147 3.30 -19.16 -2.11
CA ARG A 147 4.61 -18.78 -1.56
C ARG A 147 5.06 -17.46 -2.14
N ARG A 148 5.52 -16.55 -1.28
CA ARG A 148 6.15 -15.29 -1.69
C ARG A 148 7.63 -15.52 -1.97
N THR A 149 8.11 -15.04 -3.11
CA THR A 149 9.52 -15.05 -3.52
C THR A 149 9.97 -13.65 -3.92
N GLY A 150 11.28 -13.39 -3.84
CA GLY A 150 11.87 -12.11 -4.20
C GLY A 150 11.85 -11.05 -3.09
N HIS A 151 12.24 -9.83 -3.46
CA HIS A 151 12.36 -8.71 -2.54
C HIS A 151 10.98 -8.11 -2.20
N PRO A 152 10.79 -7.43 -1.06
CA PRO A 152 9.48 -6.90 -0.71
C PRO A 152 8.86 -5.94 -1.72
N ARG A 153 9.69 -5.17 -2.44
CA ARG A 153 9.26 -4.24 -3.51
C ARG A 153 8.90 -4.95 -4.81
N ASP A 154 9.54 -6.08 -5.12
CA ASP A 154 9.37 -6.86 -6.36
C ASP A 154 8.89 -8.28 -6.05
N ALA A 155 7.93 -8.37 -5.13
CA ALA A 155 7.46 -9.64 -4.63
C ALA A 155 6.69 -10.40 -5.71
N LYS A 156 7.08 -11.65 -5.91
CA LYS A 156 6.40 -12.61 -6.80
C LYS A 156 5.74 -13.68 -5.96
N TYR A 157 4.62 -14.20 -6.46
CA TYR A 157 3.84 -15.22 -5.77
C TYR A 157 3.65 -16.42 -6.69
N GLU A 158 3.92 -17.60 -6.16
CA GLU A 158 3.82 -18.88 -6.86
C GLU A 158 3.00 -19.87 -6.03
N PRO A 159 2.47 -20.96 -6.62
CA PRO A 159 1.72 -21.97 -5.87
C PRO A 159 2.60 -22.57 -4.78
N ALA A 160 2.04 -22.72 -3.58
CA ALA A 160 2.66 -23.57 -2.57
C ALA A 160 2.44 -25.03 -2.99
N GLY A 161 3.54 -25.77 -3.17
CA GLY A 161 3.53 -27.19 -3.51
C GLY A 161 3.25 -28.08 -2.31
#